data_AF-A0A8X6UUP2-F1
#
_entry.id   AF-A0A8X6UUP2-F1
#
_cell.length_a   1.000
_cell.length_b   1.000
_cell.length_c   1.000
_cell.angle_alpha   90.00
_cell.angle_beta   90.00
_cell.angle_gamma   90.00
#
_symmetry.space_group_name_H-M   'P 1'
#
loop_
_entity.id
_entity.type
_entity.pdbx_description
1 polymer ?
#
loop_
_entity_poly.entity_id
_entity_poly.type
_entity_poly.pdbx_seq_one_letter_code
_entity_poly.pdbx_strand_id
1 'polypeptide(L)'
;MFKYVLALALCLSLVSAYGYYEDECDVNEQSVECVNPCNTCAAKGVPCMSTCSPGCDCLPGHLRNRTGFCIPTRFCGRPQKRLSHIIDGDLVEGRCLLEACNEKCKPKRGFCDPTDRCICR
;
A
#
# COMPACT_ATOMS: atom_id res chain seq x y z
N MET A 1 37.19 -20.18 27.07
CA MET A 1 35.72 -20.13 27.31
C MET A 1 35.16 -18.72 27.11
N PHE A 2 35.68 -17.69 27.77
CA PHE A 2 35.21 -16.29 27.63
C PHE A 2 35.18 -15.72 26.19
N LYS A 3 36.12 -16.11 25.33
CA LYS A 3 36.16 -15.66 23.92
C LYS A 3 34.93 -16.08 23.11
N TYR A 4 34.34 -17.24 23.44
CA TYR A 4 33.16 -17.76 22.74
C TYR A 4 31.86 -17.09 23.22
N VAL A 5 31.82 -16.68 24.49
CA VAL A 5 30.67 -15.97 25.07
C VAL A 5 30.52 -14.57 24.43
N LEU A 6 31.65 -13.87 24.24
CA LEU A 6 31.66 -12.54 23.60
C LEU A 6 31.20 -12.59 22.14
N ALA A 7 31.60 -13.63 21.40
CA ALA A 7 31.21 -13.82 20.01
C ALA A 7 29.71 -14.10 19.85
N LEU A 8 29.11 -14.92 20.73
CA LEU A 8 27.68 -15.23 20.69
C LEU A 8 26.80 -14.01 21.01
N ALA A 9 27.20 -13.18 21.98
CA ALA A 9 26.47 -11.96 22.33
C ALA A 9 26.45 -10.94 21.18
N LEU A 10 27.58 -10.78 20.47
CA LEU A 10 27.67 -9.93 19.29
C LEU A 10 26.77 -10.44 18.15
N CYS A 11 26.78 -11.75 17.88
CA CYS A 11 25.90 -12.33 16.86
C CYS A 11 24.41 -12.10 17.15
N LEU A 12 23.96 -12.30 18.41
CA LEU A 12 22.56 -12.10 18.79
C LEU A 12 22.12 -10.63 18.66
N SER A 13 23.01 -9.69 18.98
CA SER A 13 22.75 -8.25 18.78
C SER A 13 22.69 -7.85 17.30
N LEU A 14 23.41 -8.55 16.42
CA LEU A 14 23.35 -8.32 14.97
C LEU A 14 22.06 -8.88 14.35
N VAL A 15 21.54 -9.99 14.86
CA VAL A 15 20.26 -10.58 14.39
C VAL A 15 19.07 -9.68 14.71
N SER A 16 19.11 -8.92 15.80
CA SER A 16 18.03 -7.97 16.16
C SER A 16 18.12 -6.64 15.40
N ALA A 17 19.29 -6.29 14.86
CA ALA A 17 19.48 -5.13 13.99
C ALA A 17 19.10 -5.41 12.52
N TYR A 18 19.19 -6.68 12.10
CA TYR A 18 18.58 -7.16 10.86
C TYR A 18 17.08 -7.34 11.12
N GLY A 19 16.29 -6.29 10.86
CA GLY A 19 14.85 -6.27 11.10
C GLY A 19 14.16 -7.56 10.64
N TYR A 20 13.28 -8.07 11.50
CA TYR A 20 12.24 -9.00 11.10
C TYR A 20 11.46 -8.34 9.94
N TYR A 21 11.53 -8.92 8.76
CA TYR A 21 10.68 -8.50 7.63
C TYR A 21 9.30 -9.06 7.94
N GLU A 22 8.44 -8.24 8.53
CA GLU A 22 7.05 -8.60 8.71
C GLU A 22 6.44 -8.63 7.31
N ASP A 23 5.94 -9.79 6.89
CA ASP A 23 5.10 -9.96 5.68
C ASP A 23 3.77 -9.21 5.90
N GLU A 24 3.83 -7.90 6.13
CA GLU A 24 2.66 -7.04 6.19
C GLU A 24 2.23 -6.77 4.76
N CYS A 25 1.02 -7.21 4.45
CA CYS A 25 0.37 -6.86 3.20
C CYS A 25 0.25 -5.35 3.05
N ASP A 26 0.23 -4.87 1.81
CA ASP A 26 0.16 -3.44 1.51
C ASP A 26 -1.14 -2.78 1.99
N VAL A 27 -1.22 -1.46 1.85
CA VAL A 27 -2.41 -0.69 2.22
C VAL A 27 -3.66 -1.21 1.50
N ASN A 28 -4.68 -1.51 2.30
CA ASN A 28 -5.96 -2.12 1.89
C ASN A 28 -5.86 -3.58 1.45
N GLU A 29 -4.84 -4.30 1.89
CA GLU A 29 -4.69 -5.74 1.72
C GLU A 29 -4.73 -6.48 3.06
N GLN A 30 -4.96 -7.79 3.01
CA GLN A 30 -4.92 -8.71 4.14
C GLN A 30 -4.29 -10.03 3.71
N SER A 31 -3.63 -10.72 4.66
CA SER A 31 -3.17 -12.08 4.42
C SER A 31 -4.34 -13.05 4.38
N VAL A 32 -4.32 -13.94 3.40
CA VAL A 32 -5.31 -14.99 3.22
C VAL A 32 -4.62 -16.29 2.80
N GLU A 33 -5.20 -17.43 3.14
CA GLU A 33 -4.69 -18.74 2.71
C GLU A 33 -4.95 -19.03 1.22
N CYS A 34 -5.83 -18.25 0.60
CA CYS A 34 -6.30 -18.46 -0.77
C CYS A 34 -6.61 -17.09 -1.40
N VAL A 35 -5.62 -16.49 -2.07
CA VAL A 35 -5.79 -15.22 -2.79
C VAL A 35 -6.74 -15.42 -3.97
N ASN A 36 -7.75 -14.55 -4.10
CA ASN A 36 -8.66 -14.56 -5.23
C ASN A 36 -8.06 -13.77 -6.41
N PRO A 37 -7.58 -14.43 -7.49
CA PRO A 37 -6.95 -13.72 -8.62
C PRO A 37 -7.94 -12.88 -9.43
N CYS A 38 -9.24 -13.08 -9.23
CA CYS A 38 -10.29 -12.29 -9.85
C CYS A 38 -10.77 -11.12 -8.98
N ASN A 39 -10.14 -10.88 -7.82
CA ASN A 39 -10.41 -9.72 -6.98
C ASN A 39 -9.78 -8.43 -7.57
N THR A 40 -10.06 -8.17 -8.84
CA THR A 40 -9.47 -7.07 -9.63
C THR A 40 -10.56 -6.22 -10.27
N CYS A 41 -10.25 -4.94 -10.55
CA CYS A 41 -11.17 -4.05 -11.27
C CYS A 41 -11.50 -4.55 -12.68
N ALA A 42 -10.66 -5.40 -13.28
CA ALA A 42 -10.84 -5.90 -14.64
C ALA A 42 -11.75 -7.15 -14.70
N ALA A 43 -11.77 -7.97 -13.64
CA ALA A 43 -12.51 -9.21 -13.59
C ALA A 43 -13.91 -9.08 -12.97
N LYS A 44 -14.34 -7.86 -12.62
CA LYS A 44 -15.67 -7.60 -12.04
C LYS A 44 -16.78 -8.09 -12.98
N GLY A 45 -17.48 -9.16 -12.56
CA GLY A 45 -18.61 -9.75 -13.31
C GLY A 45 -18.23 -10.87 -14.29
N VAL A 46 -16.98 -11.33 -14.27
CA VAL A 46 -16.51 -12.46 -15.10
C VAL A 46 -16.47 -13.73 -14.23
N PRO A 47 -16.94 -14.90 -14.73
CA PRO A 47 -16.75 -16.17 -14.04
C PRO A 47 -15.26 -16.42 -13.76
N CYS A 48 -14.92 -16.63 -12.49
CA CYS A 48 -13.55 -16.88 -12.07
C CYS A 48 -13.32 -18.39 -11.92
N MET A 49 -12.43 -18.96 -12.74
CA MET A 49 -11.89 -20.30 -12.53
C MET A 49 -10.44 -20.13 -12.10
N SER A 50 -10.13 -20.49 -10.85
CA SER A 50 -8.76 -20.31 -10.36
C SER A 50 -8.36 -21.30 -9.28
N THR A 51 -7.17 -21.86 -9.47
CA THR A 51 -6.31 -22.33 -8.38
C THR A 51 -5.87 -21.12 -7.56
N CYS A 52 -5.83 -21.25 -6.23
CA CYS A 52 -5.35 -20.19 -5.34
C CYS A 52 -4.17 -20.66 -4.50
N SER A 53 -3.43 -19.68 -3.96
CA SER A 53 -2.31 -19.89 -3.04
C SER A 53 -2.41 -18.88 -1.89
N PRO A 54 -1.74 -19.13 -0.75
CA PRO A 54 -1.62 -18.14 0.32
C PRO A 54 -0.91 -16.87 -0.15
N GLY A 55 -1.30 -15.72 0.39
CA GLY A 55 -0.70 -14.42 0.07
C GLY A 55 -1.58 -13.23 0.46
N CYS A 56 -1.31 -12.06 -0.11
CA CYS A 56 -2.06 -10.82 0.15
C CYS A 56 -3.20 -10.60 -0.84
N ASP A 57 -4.41 -10.37 -0.32
CA ASP A 57 -5.61 -10.08 -1.10
C ASP A 57 -6.29 -8.79 -0.62
N CYS A 58 -7.05 -8.13 -1.50
CA CYS A 58 -7.71 -6.88 -1.16
C CYS A 58 -8.75 -7.09 -0.05
N LEU A 59 -8.79 -6.13 0.89
CA LEU A 59 -9.85 -6.05 1.90
C LEU A 59 -11.24 -6.00 1.24
N PRO A 60 -12.30 -6.49 1.92
CA PRO A 60 -13.68 -6.35 1.44
C PRO A 60 -14.01 -4.92 0.98
N GLY A 61 -14.67 -4.79 -0.17
CA GLY A 61 -15.01 -3.50 -0.78
C GLY A 61 -13.89 -2.88 -1.63
N HIS A 62 -12.69 -3.47 -1.64
CA HIS A 62 -11.56 -3.06 -2.47
C HIS A 62 -11.32 -4.06 -3.61
N LEU A 63 -10.80 -3.55 -4.72
CA LEU A 63 -10.41 -4.35 -5.88
C LEU A 63 -9.03 -3.92 -6.34
N ARG A 64 -8.24 -4.90 -6.78
CA ARG A 64 -6.90 -4.63 -7.30
C ARG A 64 -6.99 -3.94 -8.66
N ASN A 65 -6.37 -2.78 -8.77
CA ASN A 65 -6.31 -2.03 -10.02
C ASN A 65 -5.26 -2.63 -10.98
N ARG A 66 -5.09 -2.00 -12.16
CA ARG A 66 -4.06 -2.40 -13.14
C ARG A 66 -2.63 -2.07 -12.71
N THR A 67 -2.45 -1.27 -11.65
CA THR A 67 -1.12 -0.90 -11.14
C THR A 67 -0.67 -1.77 -9.97
N GLY A 68 -1.52 -2.69 -9.49
CA GLY A 68 -1.22 -3.60 -8.38
C GLY A 68 -1.87 -3.25 -7.04
N PHE A 69 -2.47 -2.07 -6.89
CA PHE A 69 -3.01 -1.60 -5.60
C PHE A 69 -4.48 -1.93 -5.40
N CYS A 70 -4.85 -2.25 -4.16
CA CYS A 70 -6.23 -2.40 -3.74
C CYS A 70 -6.89 -1.04 -3.48
N ILE A 71 -7.86 -0.70 -4.32
CA ILE A 71 -8.58 0.58 -4.27
C ILE A 71 -10.06 0.34 -3.97
N PRO A 72 -10.79 1.30 -3.36
CA PRO A 72 -12.22 1.13 -3.16
C PRO A 72 -12.94 0.91 -4.50
N THR A 73 -13.84 -0.07 -4.55
CA THR A 73 -14.50 -0.55 -5.79
C THR A 73 -15.14 0.59 -6.61
N ARG A 74 -15.61 1.65 -5.96
CA ARG A 74 -16.19 2.86 -6.59
C ARG A 74 -15.22 3.65 -7.49
N PHE A 75 -13.93 3.40 -7.38
CA PHE A 75 -12.88 4.00 -8.19
C PHE A 75 -12.45 3.11 -9.37
N CYS A 76 -12.94 1.87 -9.47
CA CYS A 76 -12.74 1.06 -10.68
C CYS A 76 -13.38 1.76 -11.89
N GLY A 77 -12.69 1.75 -13.03
CA GLY A 77 -13.13 2.44 -14.25
C GLY A 77 -12.85 3.95 -14.27
N ARG A 78 -12.33 4.52 -13.18
CA ARG A 78 -11.82 5.90 -13.19
C ARG A 78 -10.37 5.90 -13.66
N PRO A 79 -9.92 6.94 -14.39
CA PRO A 79 -8.52 7.07 -14.78
C PRO A 79 -7.66 7.17 -13.51
N GLN A 80 -6.82 6.16 -13.30
CA GLN A 80 -5.89 6.11 -12.19
C GLN A 80 -4.59 6.76 -12.62
N LYS A 81 -4.39 7.98 -12.18
CA LYS A 81 -3.16 8.70 -12.43
C LYS A 81 -2.20 8.31 -11.32
N ARG A 82 -1.22 7.49 -11.69
CA ARG A 82 -0.11 7.05 -10.85
C ARG A 82 0.72 8.27 -10.49
N LEU A 83 1.09 8.46 -9.22
CA LEU A 83 2.17 9.39 -8.89
C LEU A 83 3.04 8.95 -7.73
N SER A 84 4.32 9.20 -7.94
CA SER A 84 5.43 8.96 -7.03
C SER A 84 5.88 10.31 -6.46
N HIS A 85 5.83 10.47 -5.14
CA HIS A 85 6.43 11.60 -4.44
C HIS A 85 7.62 11.14 -3.60
N ILE A 86 8.64 11.99 -3.53
CA ILE A 86 9.84 11.80 -2.72
C ILE A 86 9.73 12.79 -1.57
N ILE A 87 9.81 12.33 -0.33
CA ILE A 87 9.90 13.18 0.87
C ILE A 87 11.17 12.75 1.62
N ASP A 88 12.00 13.73 1.99
CA ASP A 88 13.26 13.55 2.74
C ASP A 88 14.25 12.53 2.15
N GLY A 89 14.27 12.41 0.82
CA GLY A 89 15.21 11.53 0.11
C GLY A 89 14.75 10.08 -0.06
N ASP A 90 13.59 9.72 0.53
CA ASP A 90 12.99 8.40 0.42
C ASP A 90 11.72 8.44 -0.45
N LEU A 91 11.48 7.36 -1.20
CA LEU A 91 10.23 7.14 -1.94
C LEU A 91 9.13 6.82 -0.92
N VAL A 92 8.39 7.83 -0.48
CA VAL A 92 7.29 7.64 0.46
C VAL A 92 5.97 7.65 -0.30
N GLU A 93 5.19 6.58 -0.23
CA GLU A 93 3.78 6.59 -0.62
C GLU A 93 2.99 7.49 0.34
N GLY A 94 2.67 8.71 -0.08
CA GLY A 94 1.92 9.69 0.71
C GLY A 94 0.68 10.17 -0.03
N ARG A 95 -0.47 10.22 0.65
CA ARG A 95 -1.78 10.60 0.06
C ARG A 95 -2.17 12.05 0.35
N CYS A 96 -2.78 12.74 -0.62
CA CYS A 96 -3.44 14.01 -0.38
C CYS A 96 -4.81 13.80 0.27
N LEU A 97 -4.99 14.37 1.46
CA LEU A 97 -6.28 14.43 2.11
C LEU A 97 -7.07 15.65 1.61
N LEU A 98 -8.14 15.40 0.86
CA LEU A 98 -8.96 16.46 0.26
C LEU A 98 -9.57 17.40 1.31
N GLU A 99 -9.90 16.90 2.49
CA GLU A 99 -10.45 17.69 3.60
C GLU A 99 -9.39 18.64 4.18
N ALA A 100 -8.20 18.12 4.50
CA ALA A 100 -7.06 18.93 4.94
C ALA A 100 -6.65 19.96 3.87
N CYS A 101 -6.75 19.58 2.60
CA CYS A 101 -6.50 20.48 1.49
C CYS A 101 -7.54 21.60 1.40
N ASN A 102 -8.83 21.29 1.58
CA ASN A 102 -9.89 22.29 1.58
C ASN A 102 -9.76 23.27 2.76
N GLU A 103 -9.43 22.77 3.96
CA GLU A 103 -9.17 23.63 5.13
C GLU A 103 -7.99 24.58 4.88
N LYS A 104 -6.88 24.07 4.34
CA LYS A 104 -5.68 24.86 4.01
C LYS A 104 -5.93 25.92 2.94
N CYS A 105 -6.86 25.66 2.02
CA CYS A 105 -7.09 26.54 0.87
C CYS A 105 -8.12 27.66 1.11
N LYS A 106 -8.80 27.69 2.27
CA LYS A 106 -9.80 28.74 2.56
C LYS A 106 -9.22 30.15 2.36
N PRO A 107 -9.92 31.05 1.65
CA PRO A 107 -11.32 30.96 1.20
C PRO A 107 -11.54 30.26 -0.16
N LYS A 108 -10.48 29.78 -0.80
CA LYS A 108 -10.50 29.07 -2.10
C LYS A 108 -10.77 27.58 -1.91
N ARG A 109 -11.10 26.86 -2.99
CA ARG A 109 -11.34 25.41 -2.91
C ARG A 109 -10.02 24.66 -3.10
N GLY A 110 -9.82 23.64 -2.27
CA GLY A 110 -8.70 22.73 -2.36
C GLY A 110 -9.00 21.57 -3.30
N PHE A 111 -8.01 21.19 -4.10
CA PHE A 111 -8.07 20.02 -4.96
C PHE A 111 -6.84 19.18 -4.73
N CYS A 112 -7.04 17.90 -4.45
CA CYS A 112 -5.97 16.93 -4.54
C CYS A 112 -5.75 16.65 -6.02
N ASP A 113 -4.60 17.06 -6.51
CA ASP A 113 -4.18 16.62 -7.82
C ASP A 113 -3.82 15.12 -7.73
N PRO A 114 -3.64 14.46 -8.87
CA PRO A 114 -3.33 13.04 -8.89
C PRO A 114 -1.95 12.70 -8.34
N THR A 115 -1.18 13.73 -7.99
CA THR A 115 0.19 13.74 -7.47
C THR A 115 0.17 13.86 -5.95
N ASP A 116 -0.97 13.59 -5.32
CA ASP A 116 -1.12 13.78 -3.89
C ASP A 116 -0.66 15.17 -3.38
N ARG A 117 -0.81 16.20 -4.22
CA ARG A 117 -0.59 17.61 -3.85
C ARG A 117 -1.91 18.36 -3.71
N CYS A 118 -1.94 19.24 -2.71
CA CYS A 118 -3.04 20.16 -2.51
C CYS A 118 -2.88 21.43 -3.36
N ILE A 119 -3.85 21.74 -4.22
CA ILE A 119 -3.92 22.94 -5.06
C ILE A 119 -5.10 23.81 -4.63
N CYS A 120 -4.85 25.10 -4.37
CA CYS A 120 -5.90 26.08 -4.04
C CYS A 120 -6.32 26.88 -5.27
N ARG A 121 -7.59 26.81 -5.68
CA ARG A 121 -8.16 27.63 -6.75
C ARG A 121 -9.45 28.31 -6.32
#